data_AF-A0AA38SDA7-F1
#
_entry.id   AF-A0AA38SDA7-F1
#
_cell.length_a   1.000
_cell.length_b   1.000
_cell.length_c   1.000
_cell.angle_alpha   90.00
_cell.angle_beta   90.00
_cell.angle_gamma   90.00
#
_symmetry.space_group_name_H-M   'P 1'
#
loop_
_entity.id
_entity.type
_entity.pdbx_description
1 polymer ?
#
loop_
_entity_poly.entity_id
_entity_poly.type
_entity_poly.pdbx_seq_one_letter_code
_entity_poly.pdbx_strand_id
1 'polypeptide(L)'
;MAAAAQTQSRITPSLIPRFLPAQSAHRVEIPPSHDVSSAGYHVTQRALLLQLDLAVKASWASRHQSKYADVKVLMLSWASDDLGVEKEINILKSVFQDAYNYDDVAHWKIPDKRPGHEASARITRFFQQGGQPDNLLIVYYAGHATPNVNHHGLPTWFAK
;
A
#
# COMPACT_ATOMS: atom_id res chain seq x y z
N MET A 1 -59.29 -21.65 -2.79
CA MET A 1 -58.46 -20.44 -2.77
C MET A 1 -57.00 -20.90 -2.84
N ALA A 2 -56.50 -21.06 -4.05
CA ALA A 2 -55.72 -20.07 -4.82
C ALA A 2 -54.22 -20.39 -4.67
N ALA A 3 -53.74 -21.21 -5.60
CA ALA A 3 -52.34 -21.52 -5.81
C ALA A 3 -51.64 -20.28 -6.38
N ALA A 4 -50.53 -19.87 -5.75
CA ALA A 4 -49.68 -18.80 -6.25
C ALA A 4 -48.43 -19.43 -6.89
N ALA A 5 -48.41 -19.41 -8.22
CA ALA A 5 -47.28 -19.83 -9.04
C ALA A 5 -46.12 -18.83 -8.89
N GLN A 6 -44.92 -19.35 -8.59
CA GLN A 6 -43.68 -18.58 -8.68
C GLN A 6 -43.18 -18.59 -10.12
N THR A 7 -43.39 -17.46 -10.82
CA THR A 7 -42.83 -17.20 -12.14
C THR A 7 -41.37 -16.78 -12.00
N GLN A 8 -40.43 -17.69 -12.24
CA GLN A 8 -39.02 -17.35 -12.45
C GLN A 8 -38.80 -17.03 -13.94
N SER A 9 -38.51 -15.77 -14.21
CA SER A 9 -38.15 -15.25 -15.53
C SER A 9 -36.81 -15.84 -15.99
N ARG A 10 -36.87 -16.74 -16.98
CA ARG A 10 -35.71 -17.23 -17.73
C ARG A 10 -35.06 -16.07 -18.48
N ILE A 11 -33.82 -15.75 -18.12
CA ILE A 11 -32.95 -14.86 -18.91
C ILE A 11 -32.64 -15.59 -20.21
N THR A 12 -33.19 -15.08 -21.32
CA THR A 12 -32.85 -15.49 -22.68
C THR A 12 -31.58 -14.76 -23.15
N PRO A 13 -30.47 -15.44 -23.47
CA PRO A 13 -29.43 -14.85 -24.27
C PRO A 13 -29.80 -15.04 -25.75
N SER A 14 -30.50 -14.06 -26.32
CA SER A 14 -30.66 -13.97 -27.77
C SER A 14 -29.87 -12.77 -28.26
N LEU A 15 -28.77 -13.04 -28.98
CA LEU A 15 -28.32 -12.32 -30.17
C LEU A 15 -26.99 -12.98 -30.63
N ILE A 16 -27.13 -14.11 -31.33
CA ILE A 16 -26.07 -14.64 -32.19
C ILE A 16 -26.25 -13.92 -33.53
N PRO A 17 -25.28 -13.13 -34.03
CA PRO A 17 -25.32 -12.70 -35.42
C PRO A 17 -24.99 -13.91 -36.30
N ARG A 18 -26.00 -14.46 -36.99
CA ARG A 18 -25.79 -15.37 -38.11
C ARG A 18 -25.29 -14.56 -39.29
N PHE A 19 -23.99 -14.62 -39.55
CA PHE A 19 -23.44 -14.50 -40.90
C PHE A 19 -22.37 -15.58 -41.06
N LEU A 20 -22.77 -16.73 -41.60
CA LEU A 20 -21.85 -17.69 -42.21
C LEU A 20 -22.09 -17.62 -43.71
N PRO A 21 -21.21 -17.01 -44.52
CA PRO A 21 -20.98 -17.53 -45.86
C PRO A 21 -20.25 -18.87 -45.71
N ALA A 22 -20.47 -19.77 -46.66
CA ALA A 22 -19.85 -21.09 -46.71
C ALA A 22 -18.34 -20.99 -46.45
N GLN A 23 -17.85 -21.62 -45.37
CA GLN A 23 -16.43 -21.77 -45.15
C GLN A 23 -15.87 -22.71 -46.22
N SER A 24 -15.27 -22.13 -47.25
CA SER A 24 -14.27 -22.84 -48.05
C SER A 24 -13.19 -23.33 -47.08
N ALA A 25 -12.84 -24.61 -47.16
CA ALA A 25 -11.90 -25.29 -46.29
C ALA A 25 -10.65 -24.43 -46.05
N HIS A 26 -10.58 -23.76 -44.89
CA HIS A 26 -9.42 -22.98 -44.52
C HIS A 26 -8.38 -23.95 -43.98
N ARG A 27 -7.42 -24.27 -44.84
CA ARG A 27 -6.16 -24.93 -44.51
C ARG A 27 -5.64 -24.31 -43.21
N VAL A 28 -5.44 -25.13 -42.17
CA VAL A 28 -4.73 -24.71 -40.97
C VAL A 28 -3.26 -24.54 -41.38
N GLU A 29 -2.91 -23.35 -41.86
CA GLU A 29 -1.54 -22.99 -42.13
C GLU A 29 -0.85 -22.78 -40.78
N ILE A 30 0.16 -23.60 -40.50
CA ILE A 30 1.04 -23.42 -39.35
C ILE A 30 1.71 -22.05 -39.58
N PRO A 31 1.51 -21.07 -38.68
CA PRO A 31 2.05 -19.74 -38.90
C PRO A 31 3.58 -19.86 -39.01
N PRO A 32 4.19 -19.28 -40.05
CA PRO A 32 5.63 -19.36 -40.24
C PRO A 32 6.35 -18.73 -39.05
N SER A 33 7.47 -19.32 -38.63
CA SER A 33 8.36 -18.86 -37.54
C SER A 33 8.73 -17.36 -37.61
N HIS A 34 8.58 -16.75 -38.78
CA HIS A 34 8.92 -15.36 -39.07
C HIS A 34 7.72 -14.55 -39.56
N ASP A 35 6.51 -14.89 -39.12
CA ASP A 35 5.33 -14.04 -39.31
C ASP A 35 5.48 -12.72 -38.51
N VAL A 36 6.04 -11.72 -39.18
CA VAL A 36 6.19 -10.35 -38.68
C VAL A 36 5.04 -9.45 -39.12
N SER A 37 3.96 -10.00 -39.69
CA SER A 37 2.77 -9.19 -40.04
C SER A 37 2.18 -8.47 -38.82
N SER A 38 2.42 -9.02 -37.61
CA SER A 38 2.07 -8.42 -36.33
C SER A 38 2.97 -7.24 -35.90
N ALA A 39 4.17 -7.09 -36.47
CA ALA A 39 5.10 -6.01 -36.12
C ALA A 39 4.57 -4.62 -36.52
N GLY A 40 3.67 -4.53 -37.50
CA GLY A 40 2.97 -3.28 -37.84
C GLY A 40 1.93 -2.85 -36.80
N TYR A 41 1.53 -3.75 -35.90
CA TYR A 41 0.55 -3.50 -34.84
C TYR A 41 1.21 -3.09 -33.51
N HIS A 42 2.47 -2.64 -33.54
CA HIS A 42 3.11 -2.12 -32.34
C HIS A 42 2.35 -0.89 -31.84
N VAL A 43 1.75 -1.04 -30.66
CA VAL A 43 1.26 0.09 -29.86
C VAL A 43 2.43 1.05 -29.69
N THR A 44 2.30 2.26 -30.22
CA THR A 44 3.35 3.27 -30.03
C THR A 44 3.58 3.49 -28.54
N GLN A 45 4.81 3.80 -28.12
CA GLN A 45 5.10 4.09 -26.71
C GLN A 45 4.15 5.16 -26.15
N ARG A 46 3.79 6.15 -26.97
CA ARG A 46 2.82 7.19 -26.61
C ARG A 46 1.41 6.63 -26.37
N ALA A 47 0.91 5.78 -27.27
CA ALA A 47 -0.40 5.14 -27.11
C ALA A 47 -0.45 4.26 -25.87
N LEU A 48 0.62 3.49 -25.61
CA LEU A 48 0.74 2.68 -24.41
C LEU A 48 0.71 3.55 -23.14
N LEU A 49 1.49 4.64 -23.09
CA LEU A 49 1.55 5.53 -21.94
C LEU A 49 0.19 6.19 -21.65
N LEU A 50 -0.55 6.59 -22.69
CA LEU A 50 -1.90 7.13 -22.53
C LEU A 50 -2.88 6.09 -22.00
N GLN A 51 -2.85 4.86 -22.54
CA GLN A 51 -3.70 3.78 -22.06
C GLN A 51 -3.37 3.41 -20.61
N LEU A 52 -2.09 3.39 -20.26
CA LEU A 52 -1.63 3.12 -18.89
C LEU A 52 -2.08 4.24 -17.94
N ASP A 53 -1.93 5.51 -18.30
CA ASP A 53 -2.38 6.64 -17.49
C ASP A 53 -3.89 6.61 -17.25
N LEU A 54 -4.68 6.32 -18.29
CA LEU A 54 -6.13 6.17 -18.17
C LEU A 54 -6.50 4.98 -17.27
N ALA A 55 -5.84 3.83 -17.45
CA ALA A 55 -6.07 2.65 -16.62
C ALA A 55 -5.68 2.89 -15.15
N VAL A 56 -4.57 3.59 -14.91
CA VAL A 56 -4.12 3.99 -13.57
C VAL A 56 -5.12 4.93 -12.92
N LYS A 57 -5.58 5.97 -13.63
CA LYS A 57 -6.59 6.91 -13.12
C LYS A 57 -7.93 6.23 -12.85
N ALA A 58 -8.34 5.29 -13.70
CA ALA A 58 -9.57 4.53 -13.51
C ALA A 58 -9.48 3.55 -12.33
N SER A 59 -8.34 2.87 -12.18
CA SER A 59 -8.13 1.83 -11.15
C SER A 59 -7.78 2.42 -9.78
N TRP A 60 -7.13 3.58 -9.76
CA TRP A 60 -6.70 4.28 -8.55
C TRP A 60 -7.22 5.72 -8.54
N ALA A 61 -8.54 5.90 -8.63
CA ALA A 61 -9.18 7.21 -8.61
C ALA A 61 -8.81 8.07 -7.38
N SER A 62 -8.52 7.43 -6.25
CA SER A 62 -8.09 8.08 -5.00
C SER A 62 -6.58 8.00 -4.74
N ARG A 63 -5.73 7.67 -5.73
CA ARG A 63 -4.28 7.52 -5.53
C ARG A 63 -3.60 8.76 -4.93
N HIS A 64 -4.15 9.94 -5.22
CA HIS A 64 -3.63 11.21 -4.74
C HIS A 64 -4.30 11.69 -3.44
N GLN A 65 -5.28 10.94 -2.94
CA GLN A 65 -5.94 11.21 -1.67
C GLN A 65 -5.37 10.26 -0.62
N SER A 66 -5.00 10.81 0.53
CA SER A 66 -4.66 9.98 1.68
C SER A 66 -5.87 9.12 2.04
N LYS A 67 -5.64 7.82 2.29
CA LYS A 67 -6.66 6.93 2.86
C LYS A 67 -6.95 7.27 4.32
N TYR A 68 -6.04 8.01 4.96
CA TYR A 68 -6.12 8.37 6.36
C TYR A 68 -6.52 9.85 6.48
N ALA A 69 -7.40 10.13 7.44
CA ALA A 69 -7.83 11.48 7.76
C ALA A 69 -6.69 12.32 8.34
N ASP A 70 -5.81 11.68 9.12
CA ASP A 70 -4.61 12.28 9.69
C ASP A 70 -3.51 11.22 9.85
N VAL A 71 -2.25 11.66 9.88
CA VAL A 71 -1.08 10.78 10.10
C VAL A 71 -0.22 11.36 11.20
N LYS A 72 0.00 10.57 12.25
CA LYS A 72 0.85 10.95 13.38
C LYS A 72 2.06 10.06 13.45
N VAL A 73 3.22 10.64 13.73
CA VAL A 73 4.50 9.95 13.76
C VAL A 73 5.19 10.20 15.10
N LEU A 74 5.53 9.12 15.80
CA LEU A 74 6.40 9.13 16.97
C LEU A 74 7.71 8.42 16.64
N MET A 75 8.79 9.19 16.59
CA MET A 75 10.15 8.71 16.42
C MET A 75 10.84 8.63 17.78
N LEU A 76 11.42 7.47 18.09
CA LEU A 76 12.05 7.15 19.36
C LEU A 76 13.54 6.91 19.14
N SER A 77 14.37 7.48 20.00
CA SER A 77 15.77 7.11 20.17
C SER A 77 16.18 7.19 21.61
N TRP A 78 17.37 6.70 21.97
CA TRP A 78 17.88 6.86 23.33
C TRP A 78 18.49 8.23 23.56
N ALA A 79 18.37 8.75 24.78
CA ALA A 79 19.07 9.97 25.19
C ALA A 79 20.59 9.78 25.19
N SER A 80 21.04 8.59 25.60
CA SER A 80 22.43 8.14 25.69
C SER A 80 22.83 7.22 24.52
N ASP A 81 22.33 7.50 23.31
CA ASP A 81 22.67 6.72 22.12
C ASP A 81 24.17 6.83 21.74
N ASP A 82 24.77 5.71 21.34
CA ASP A 82 26.15 5.59 20.86
C ASP A 82 26.26 5.28 19.35
N LEU A 83 25.13 5.08 18.66
CA LEU A 83 25.08 4.75 17.23
C LEU A 83 25.06 5.99 16.31
N GLY A 84 24.76 7.17 16.84
CA GLY A 84 24.68 8.40 16.07
C GLY A 84 23.41 8.48 15.21
N VAL A 85 22.30 7.89 15.68
CA VAL A 85 21.05 7.78 14.90
C VAL A 85 20.37 9.11 14.61
N GLU A 86 20.78 10.20 15.26
CA GLU A 86 20.23 11.55 15.07
C GLU A 86 20.20 12.00 13.60
N LYS A 87 21.23 11.65 12.82
CA LYS A 87 21.26 12.01 11.41
C LYS A 87 20.16 11.30 10.62
N GLU A 88 19.97 10.00 10.86
CA GLU A 88 18.91 9.22 10.21
C GLU A 88 17.52 9.74 10.61
N ILE A 89 17.31 10.02 11.90
CA ILE A 89 16.06 10.57 12.41
C ILE A 89 15.73 11.89 11.73
N ASN A 90 16.70 12.81 11.62
CA ASN A 90 16.44 14.11 11.00
C ASN A 90 16.10 13.99 9.51
N ILE A 91 16.77 13.09 8.78
CA ILE A 91 16.46 12.83 7.37
C ILE A 91 15.05 12.24 7.23
N LEU A 92 14.73 11.22 8.02
CA LEU A 92 13.43 10.55 7.95
C LEU A 92 12.30 11.49 8.41
N LYS A 93 12.55 12.35 9.40
CA LYS A 93 11.62 13.40 9.83
C LYS A 93 11.32 14.38 8.70
N SER A 94 12.34 14.85 7.99
CA SER A 94 12.17 15.70 6.80
C SER A 94 11.36 14.99 5.72
N VAL A 95 11.56 13.69 5.49
CA VAL A 95 10.72 12.94 4.54
C VAL A 95 9.25 12.98 4.96
N PHE A 96 8.93 12.73 6.23
CA PHE A 96 7.54 12.80 6.70
C PHE A 96 6.92 14.19 6.58
N GLN A 97 7.68 15.24 6.93
CA GLN A 97 7.17 16.61 6.96
C GLN A 97 7.15 17.28 5.58
N ASP A 98 8.23 17.15 4.82
CA ASP A 98 8.45 17.93 3.59
C ASP A 98 7.93 17.20 2.36
N ALA A 99 8.11 15.87 2.29
CA ALA A 99 7.71 15.08 1.12
C ALA A 99 6.30 14.49 1.24
N TYR A 100 5.88 14.11 2.46
CA TYR A 100 4.55 13.56 2.72
C TYR A 100 3.57 14.53 3.39
N ASN A 101 4.05 15.70 3.84
CA ASN A 101 3.23 16.75 4.47
C ASN A 101 2.43 16.26 5.68
N TYR A 102 3.04 15.42 6.53
CA TYR A 102 2.46 15.04 7.81
C TYR A 102 2.71 16.13 8.84
N ASP A 103 1.63 16.62 9.46
CA ASP A 103 1.69 17.75 10.39
C ASP A 103 2.23 17.35 11.77
N ASP A 104 1.90 16.15 12.28
CA ASP A 104 2.26 15.70 13.63
C ASP A 104 3.41 14.68 13.60
N VAL A 105 4.65 15.21 13.55
CA VAL A 105 5.88 14.40 13.57
C VAL A 105 6.74 14.77 14.78
N ALA A 106 6.73 13.90 15.78
CA ALA A 106 7.45 14.09 17.04
C ALA A 106 8.67 13.16 17.13
N HIS A 107 9.81 13.71 17.52
CA HIS A 107 10.97 12.94 17.98
C HIS A 107 11.05 13.05 19.50
N TRP A 108 11.14 11.91 20.17
CA TRP A 108 11.26 11.84 21.62
C TRP A 108 12.38 10.88 22.03
N LYS A 109 13.21 11.33 22.96
CA LYS A 109 14.33 10.55 23.49
C LYS A 109 13.92 9.78 24.73
N ILE A 110 14.12 8.46 24.71
CA ILE A 110 13.94 7.57 25.84
C ILE A 110 14.98 7.95 26.91
N PRO A 111 14.55 8.31 28.13
CA PRO A 111 15.47 8.69 29.19
C PRO A 111 16.11 7.46 29.84
N ASP A 112 17.31 7.63 30.39
CA ASP A 112 18.03 6.52 31.05
C ASP A 112 17.41 6.11 32.40
N LYS A 113 16.63 7.02 33.01
CA LYS A 113 15.94 6.77 34.27
C LYS A 113 14.55 6.19 34.01
N ARG A 114 14.34 4.96 34.49
CA ARG A 114 13.07 4.21 34.32
C ARG A 114 12.61 4.15 32.85
N PRO A 115 13.49 3.77 31.90
CA PRO A 115 13.23 3.86 30.46
C PRO A 115 11.97 3.12 30.03
N GLY A 116 11.77 1.89 30.52
CA GLY A 116 10.59 1.10 30.17
C GLY A 116 9.27 1.77 30.59
N HIS A 117 9.23 2.36 31.80
CA HIS A 117 8.05 3.09 32.28
C HIS A 117 7.76 4.32 31.41
N GLU A 118 8.77 5.14 31.16
CA GLU A 118 8.62 6.38 30.39
C GLU A 118 8.28 6.10 28.92
N ALA A 119 8.94 5.12 28.30
CA ALA A 119 8.67 4.72 26.93
C ALA A 119 7.25 4.16 26.77
N SER A 120 6.82 3.24 27.65
CA SER A 120 5.45 2.73 27.64
C SER A 120 4.44 3.85 27.83
N ALA A 121 4.64 4.76 28.81
CA ALA A 121 3.75 5.88 29.05
C ALA A 121 3.66 6.82 27.83
N ARG A 122 4.80 7.12 27.18
CA ARG A 122 4.86 7.95 25.97
C ARG A 122 4.08 7.32 24.81
N ILE A 123 4.29 6.03 24.56
CA ILE A 123 3.62 5.29 23.48
C ILE A 123 2.12 5.18 23.75
N THR A 124 1.72 4.83 24.98
CA THR A 124 0.30 4.78 25.36
C THR A 124 -0.38 6.14 25.14
N ARG A 125 0.26 7.23 25.55
CA ARG A 125 -0.27 8.58 25.32
C ARG A 125 -0.40 8.90 23.83
N PHE A 126 0.58 8.51 23.02
CA PHE A 126 0.54 8.70 21.57
C PHE A 126 -0.66 7.97 20.94
N PHE A 127 -0.91 6.71 21.34
CA PHE A 127 -2.08 5.97 20.88
C PHE A 127 -3.40 6.59 21.34
N GLN A 128 -3.49 7.10 22.56
CA GLN A 128 -4.70 7.75 23.06
C GLN A 128 -5.01 9.07 22.32
N GLN A 129 -3.99 9.82 21.92
CA GLN A 129 -4.15 11.12 21.25
C GLN A 129 -4.43 11.00 19.75
N GLY A 130 -4.09 9.85 19.15
CA GLY A 130 -4.15 9.64 17.71
C GLY A 130 -4.93 8.41 17.24
N GLY A 131 -5.53 7.65 18.14
CA GLY A 131 -6.23 6.38 17.85
C GLY A 131 -7.62 6.52 17.25
N GLN A 132 -7.93 7.62 16.54
CA GLN A 132 -9.18 7.77 15.80
C GLN A 132 -9.22 6.75 14.64
N PRO A 133 -10.39 6.19 14.27
CA PRO A 133 -10.49 5.06 13.34
C PRO A 133 -9.85 5.27 11.97
N ASP A 134 -9.84 6.52 11.48
CA ASP A 134 -9.35 6.88 10.15
C ASP A 134 -7.92 7.43 10.18
N ASN A 135 -7.24 7.40 11.33
CA ASN A 135 -5.88 7.92 11.46
C ASN A 135 -4.84 6.82 11.27
N LEU A 136 -3.69 7.18 10.70
CA LEU A 136 -2.50 6.34 10.70
C LEU A 136 -1.56 6.76 11.84
N LEU A 137 -1.12 5.78 12.61
CA LEU A 137 -0.09 5.95 13.63
C LEU A 137 1.18 5.24 13.21
N ILE A 138 2.29 5.98 13.18
CA ILE A 138 3.62 5.44 12.86
C ILE A 138 4.48 5.57 14.11
N VAL A 139 5.05 4.44 14.57
CA VAL A 139 6.08 4.42 15.60
C VAL A 139 7.37 3.93 14.95
N TYR A 140 8.40 4.75 15.00
CA TYR A 140 9.73 4.43 14.49
C TYR A 140 10.71 4.45 15.66
N TYR A 141 11.54 3.40 15.77
CA TYR A 141 12.56 3.30 16.81
C TYR A 141 13.93 3.16 16.16
N ALA A 142 14.87 4.03 16.56
CA ALA A 142 16.26 3.97 16.17
C ALA A 142 17.15 3.80 17.41
N GLY A 143 17.92 2.72 17.43
CA GLY A 143 18.79 2.37 18.54
C GLY A 143 19.03 0.86 18.59
N HIS A 144 19.68 0.39 19.66
CA HIS A 144 19.96 -1.04 19.81
C HIS A 144 18.69 -1.83 20.14
N ALA A 145 18.61 -3.04 19.59
CA ALA A 145 17.63 -4.03 20.00
C ALA A 145 18.30 -5.41 20.02
N THR A 146 18.02 -6.18 21.06
CA THR A 146 18.42 -7.58 21.16
C THR A 146 17.19 -8.47 21.03
N PRO A 147 17.31 -9.59 20.31
CA PRO A 147 16.28 -10.63 20.35
C PRO A 147 16.03 -11.07 21.79
N ASN A 148 14.79 -11.42 22.08
CA ASN A 148 14.46 -12.00 23.36
C ASN A 148 15.09 -13.40 23.47
N VAL A 149 15.56 -13.76 24.68
CA VAL A 149 16.06 -15.11 24.98
C VAL A 149 14.99 -16.18 24.72
N ASN A 150 13.73 -15.83 24.89
CA ASN A 150 12.61 -16.61 24.40
C ASN A 150 12.39 -16.25 22.93
N HIS A 151 12.57 -17.20 22.01
CA HIS A 151 12.47 -16.94 20.56
C HIS A 151 11.11 -16.37 20.08
N HIS A 152 10.08 -16.42 20.94
CA HIS A 152 8.75 -15.84 20.69
C HIS A 152 8.49 -14.54 21.48
N GLY A 153 9.45 -14.08 22.27
CA GLY A 153 9.34 -12.87 23.08
C GLY A 153 9.62 -11.60 22.28
N LEU A 154 9.13 -10.47 22.77
CA LEU A 154 9.37 -9.16 22.17
C LEU A 154 10.85 -8.75 22.31
N PRO A 155 11.42 -8.08 21.29
CA PRO A 155 12.79 -7.59 21.35
C PRO A 155 12.97 -6.62 22.52
N THR A 156 14.16 -6.64 23.12
CA THR A 156 14.53 -5.71 24.18
C THR A 156 15.25 -4.52 23.58
N TRP A 157 14.74 -3.32 23.83
CA TRP A 157 15.35 -2.06 23.41
C TRP A 157 16.26 -1.55 24.53
N PHE A 158 17.46 -1.07 24.20
CA PHE A 158 18.42 -0.62 25.21
C PHE A 158 19.35 0.47 24.66
N ALA A 159 19.87 1.30 25.57
CA ALA A 159 21.02 2.17 25.34
C ALA A 159 22.32 1.43 25.69
N LYS A 160 23.44 1.86 25.11
CA LYS A 160 24.76 1.27 25.34
C LYS A 160 25.78 2.31 25.75
#